data_AF-A0A5B6ZD63-F1
#
_entry.id   AF-A0A5B6ZD63-F1
#
_cell.length_a   1.000
_cell.length_b   1.000
_cell.length_c   1.000
_cell.angle_alpha   90.00
_cell.angle_beta   90.00
_cell.angle_gamma   90.00
#
_symmetry.space_group_name_H-M   'P 1'
#
loop_
_entity.id
_entity.type
_entity.pdbx_description
1 polymer ?
#
loop_
_entity_poly.entity_id
_entity_poly.type
_entity_poly.pdbx_seq_one_letter_code
_entity_poly.pdbx_strand_id
1 'polypeptide(L)'
;PVKDINLTEIKYKDKSREKQRKKNLQAKKAVQQQEPKPQKSKSTPNAAATVMRKKTAKQRRVVQSIDDEEEMAQEYRLLKKLKRGSIDESEFAKLTGTEELL
;
A
#
# COMPACT_ATOMS: atom_id res chain seq x y z
N PRO A 1 0.50 -26.70 -13.20
CA PRO A 1 -0.64 -26.32 -14.07
C PRO A 1 -0.89 -27.40 -15.13
N VAL A 2 -2.09 -27.97 -15.20
CA VAL A 2 -2.48 -28.86 -16.31
C VAL A 2 -2.44 -28.01 -17.57
N LYS A 3 -1.66 -28.44 -18.58
CA LYS A 3 -1.26 -27.61 -19.72
C LYS A 3 -2.42 -27.25 -20.66
N ASP A 4 -3.56 -27.94 -20.55
CA ASP A 4 -4.68 -27.83 -21.50
C ASP A 4 -5.94 -27.18 -20.89
N ILE A 5 -5.83 -26.53 -19.72
CA ILE A 5 -6.97 -25.88 -19.07
C ILE A 5 -6.78 -24.36 -19.03
N ASN A 6 -7.63 -23.65 -19.77
CA ASN A 6 -7.75 -22.20 -19.69
C ASN A 6 -8.44 -21.78 -18.39
N LEU A 7 -7.65 -21.62 -17.32
CA LEU A 7 -8.15 -21.19 -15.99
C LEU A 7 -8.87 -19.83 -16.02
N THR A 8 -8.59 -19.01 -17.04
CA THR A 8 -9.22 -17.71 -17.27
C THR A 8 -10.66 -17.81 -17.76
N GLU A 9 -11.05 -18.93 -18.38
CA GLU A 9 -12.35 -19.15 -19.03
C GLU A 9 -13.35 -19.90 -18.14
N ILE A 10 -12.86 -20.55 -17.09
CA ILE A 10 -13.68 -21.27 -16.11
C ILE A 10 -14.62 -20.30 -15.39
N LYS A 11 -15.93 -20.58 -15.46
CA LYS A 11 -16.98 -19.79 -14.79
C LYS A 11 -17.08 -20.14 -13.31
N TYR A 12 -17.36 -19.15 -12.49
CA TYR A 12 -17.70 -19.38 -11.09
C TYR A 12 -19.18 -19.78 -10.97
N LYS A 13 -19.48 -20.72 -10.05
CA LYS A 13 -20.85 -21.12 -9.71
C LYS A 13 -21.63 -19.97 -9.03
N ASP A 14 -20.93 -19.13 -8.26
CA ASP A 14 -21.49 -17.96 -7.59
C ASP A 14 -21.65 -16.80 -8.58
N LYS A 15 -22.88 -16.26 -8.66
CA LYS A 15 -23.26 -15.13 -9.51
C LYS A 15 -22.47 -13.86 -9.17
N SER A 16 -22.18 -13.59 -7.90
CA SER A 16 -21.44 -12.39 -7.48
C SER A 16 -19.98 -12.45 -7.94
N ARG A 17 -19.35 -13.61 -7.74
CA ARG A 17 -17.97 -13.89 -8.12
C ARG A 17 -17.79 -13.91 -9.64
N GLU A 18 -18.77 -14.43 -10.38
CA GLU A 18 -18.78 -14.39 -11.85
C GLU A 18 -18.96 -12.96 -12.38
N LYS A 19 -19.79 -12.12 -11.73
CA LYS A 19 -19.89 -10.68 -12.06
C LYS A 19 -18.55 -9.97 -11.86
N GLN A 20 -17.87 -10.23 -10.74
CA GLN A 20 -16.55 -9.66 -10.46
C GLN A 20 -15.51 -10.13 -11.46
N ARG A 21 -15.52 -11.42 -11.81
CA ARG A 21 -14.63 -12.00 -12.83
C ARG A 21 -14.79 -11.31 -14.19
N LYS A 22 -16.03 -11.13 -14.66
CA LYS A 22 -16.31 -10.46 -15.94
C LYS A 22 -15.82 -9.01 -15.95
N LYS A 23 -16.04 -8.26 -14.86
CA LYS A 23 -15.54 -6.88 -14.72
C LYS A 23 -14.00 -6.83 -14.80
N ASN A 24 -13.32 -7.74 -14.10
CA ASN A 24 -11.86 -7.81 -14.12
C ASN A 24 -11.33 -8.23 -15.51
N LEU A 25 -12.03 -9.13 -16.20
CA LEU A 25 -11.65 -9.55 -17.55
C LEU A 25 -11.78 -8.40 -18.57
N GLN A 26 -12.84 -7.60 -18.47
CA GLN A 26 -13.02 -6.40 -19.29
C GLN A 26 -11.94 -5.36 -19.01
N ALA A 27 -11.62 -5.10 -17.74
CA ALA A 27 -10.54 -4.18 -17.37
C ALA A 27 -9.17 -4.64 -17.92
N LYS A 28 -8.86 -5.94 -17.82
CA LYS A 28 -7.61 -6.49 -18.38
C LYS A 28 -7.56 -6.38 -19.91
N LYS A 29 -8.67 -6.62 -20.61
CA LYS A 29 -8.76 -6.43 -22.07
C LYS A 29 -8.60 -4.98 -22.49
N ALA A 30 -9.19 -4.03 -21.75
CA ALA A 30 -9.05 -2.60 -22.02
C ALA A 30 -7.59 -2.13 -21.81
N VAL A 31 -6.91 -2.64 -20.78
CA VAL A 31 -5.49 -2.35 -20.54
C VAL A 31 -4.61 -2.97 -21.63
N GLN A 32 -4.88 -4.20 -22.08
CA GLN A 32 -4.13 -4.83 -23.17
C GLN A 32 -4.33 -4.15 -24.53
N GLN A 33 -5.52 -3.63 -24.82
CA GLN A 33 -5.80 -2.91 -26.08
C GLN A 33 -5.19 -1.50 -26.11
N GLN A 34 -4.80 -0.93 -24.95
CA GLN A 34 -4.18 0.39 -24.86
C GLN A 34 -2.64 0.38 -24.86
N GLU A 35 -1.98 -0.77 -25.08
CA GLU A 35 -0.51 -0.81 -25.14
C GLU A 35 0.02 -1.34 -26.48
N PRO A 36 0.71 -0.50 -27.26
CA PRO A 36 2.09 -0.76 -27.64
C PRO A 36 2.98 -0.12 -26.57
N LYS A 37 3.59 -0.94 -25.69
CA LYS A 37 4.62 -0.60 -24.66
C LYS A 37 4.41 0.73 -23.93
N PRO A 38 4.16 0.76 -22.60
CA PRO A 38 4.07 2.02 -21.89
C PRO A 38 5.47 2.66 -21.83
N GLN A 39 5.77 3.57 -22.76
CA GLN A 39 6.57 4.74 -22.44
C GLN A 39 5.80 5.43 -21.32
N LYS A 40 6.34 5.36 -20.11
CA LYS A 40 5.79 6.06 -18.95
C LYS A 40 5.76 7.54 -19.27
N SER A 41 4.63 8.04 -19.76
CA SER A 41 4.36 9.47 -19.73
C SER A 41 4.22 9.82 -18.26
N LYS A 42 5.19 10.61 -17.78
CA LYS A 42 5.12 11.26 -16.48
C LYS A 42 3.88 12.14 -16.53
N SER A 43 2.75 11.61 -16.09
CA SER A 43 1.60 12.45 -15.74
C SER A 43 2.11 13.35 -14.63
N THR A 44 2.42 14.60 -14.97
CA THR A 44 2.60 15.64 -13.96
C THR A 44 1.26 15.75 -13.25
N PRO A 45 1.13 15.32 -11.98
CA PRO A 45 -0.06 15.68 -11.25
C PRO A 45 -0.02 17.21 -11.18
N ASN A 46 -1.05 17.86 -11.73
CA ASN A 46 -1.25 19.27 -11.49
C ASN A 46 -1.57 19.40 -9.98
N ALA A 47 -0.50 19.47 -9.18
CA ALA A 47 -0.55 19.31 -7.73
C ALA A 47 -1.42 20.40 -7.11
N ALA A 48 -1.43 21.59 -7.73
CA ALA A 48 -2.22 22.75 -7.30
C ALA A 48 -3.73 22.46 -7.23
N ALA A 49 -4.31 21.77 -8.21
CA ALA A 49 -5.75 21.46 -8.22
C ALA A 49 -6.15 20.33 -7.26
N THR A 50 -5.18 19.50 -6.84
CA THR A 50 -5.41 18.34 -5.97
C THR A 50 -5.34 18.73 -4.49
N VAL A 51 -4.54 19.76 -4.14
CA VAL A 51 -4.36 20.24 -2.77
C VAL A 51 -5.64 20.87 -2.19
N MET A 52 -6.49 21.50 -3.02
CA MET A 52 -7.73 22.13 -2.55
C MET A 52 -8.89 21.15 -2.31
N ARG A 53 -8.79 19.89 -2.76
CA ARG A 53 -9.85 18.89 -2.55
C ARG A 53 -9.64 18.16 -1.22
N LYS A 54 -10.73 18.00 -0.45
CA LYS A 54 -10.73 17.15 0.75
C LYS A 54 -10.26 15.74 0.38
N LYS A 55 -9.27 15.21 1.12
CA LYS A 55 -8.80 13.83 0.98
C LYS A 55 -9.97 12.85 1.20
N THR A 56 -10.10 11.87 0.31
CA THR A 56 -11.08 10.79 0.46
C THR A 56 -10.74 9.92 1.67
N ALA A 57 -11.73 9.29 2.32
CA ALA A 57 -11.50 8.40 3.46
C ALA A 57 -10.46 7.30 3.17
N LYS A 58 -10.46 6.74 1.94
CA LYS A 58 -9.45 5.76 1.51
C LYS A 58 -8.03 6.33 1.54
N GLN A 59 -7.84 7.57 1.08
CA GLN A 59 -6.52 8.21 1.10
C GLN A 59 -6.05 8.51 2.52
N ARG A 60 -6.97 8.90 3.43
CA ARG A 60 -6.64 9.11 4.85
C ARG A 60 -6.15 7.84 5.52
N ARG A 61 -6.85 6.72 5.28
CA ARG A 61 -6.44 5.41 5.80
C ARG A 61 -5.07 4.98 5.29
N VAL A 62 -4.77 5.22 4.01
CA VAL A 62 -3.45 4.88 3.44
C VAL A 62 -2.35 5.72 4.07
N VAL A 63 -2.55 7.02 4.25
CA VAL A 63 -1.56 7.89 4.91
C VAL A 63 -1.34 7.44 6.34
N GLN A 64 -2.42 7.21 7.09
CA GLN A 64 -2.33 6.70 8.46
C GLN A 64 -1.54 5.39 8.54
N SER A 65 -1.82 4.42 7.68
CA SER A 65 -1.08 3.15 7.68
C SER A 65 0.41 3.31 7.35
N ILE A 66 0.79 4.31 6.54
CA ILE A 66 2.20 4.59 6.23
C ILE A 66 2.87 5.22 7.45
N ASP A 67 2.21 6.20 8.08
CA ASP A 67 2.73 6.88 9.26
C ASP A 67 2.91 5.87 10.42
N ASP A 68 1.93 5.01 10.66
CA ASP A 68 1.98 3.93 11.66
C ASP A 68 3.14 2.94 11.38
N GLU A 69 3.37 2.58 10.12
CA GLU A 69 4.46 1.66 9.72
C GLU A 69 5.84 2.31 9.88
N GLU A 70 5.94 3.62 9.60
CA GLU A 70 7.17 4.38 9.79
C GLU A 70 7.52 4.55 11.26
N GLU A 71 6.53 4.86 12.11
CA GLU A 71 6.69 4.92 13.58
C GLU A 71 7.22 3.59 14.14
N MET A 72 6.57 2.47 13.79
CA MET A 72 7.01 1.12 14.16
C MET A 72 8.45 0.81 13.70
N ALA A 73 8.84 1.25 12.50
CA ALA A 73 10.18 1.05 11.98
C ALA A 73 11.23 1.91 12.71
N GLN A 74 10.86 3.13 13.12
CA GLN A 74 11.72 4.01 13.92
C GLN A 74 11.94 3.44 15.32
N GLU A 75 10.88 3.02 16.01
CA GLU A 75 10.98 2.38 17.33
C GLU A 75 11.88 1.13 17.29
N TYR A 76 11.71 0.27 16.29
CA TYR A 76 12.56 -0.92 16.12
C TYR A 76 14.04 -0.56 15.94
N ARG A 77 14.35 0.51 15.21
CA ARG A 77 15.73 1.00 15.06
C ARG A 77 16.29 1.52 16.37
N LEU A 78 15.50 2.25 17.15
CA LEU A 78 15.89 2.73 18.48
C LEU A 78 16.15 1.56 19.44
N LEU A 79 15.25 0.58 19.47
CA LEU A 79 15.42 -0.63 20.29
C LEU A 79 16.70 -1.39 19.93
N LYS A 80 17.02 -1.45 18.63
CA LYS A 80 18.27 -2.07 18.17
C LYS A 80 19.51 -1.29 18.60
N LYS A 81 19.45 0.04 18.68
CA LYS A 81 20.53 0.87 19.23
C LYS A 81 20.68 0.66 20.74
N LEU A 82 19.57 0.58 21.47
CA LEU A 82 19.57 0.28 22.92
C LEU A 82 20.21 -1.09 23.19
N LYS A 83 19.79 -2.13 22.46
CA LYS A 83 20.37 -3.48 22.57
C LYS A 83 21.86 -3.54 22.22
N ARG A 84 22.36 -2.60 21.43
CA ARG A 84 23.78 -2.47 21.09
C ARG A 84 24.55 -1.62 22.10
N GLY A 85 23.87 -0.99 23.06
CA GLY A 85 24.45 -0.03 24.00
C GLY A 85 24.86 1.29 23.35
N SER A 86 24.29 1.63 22.19
CA SER A 86 24.57 2.90 21.52
C SER A 86 23.69 4.06 22.02
N ILE A 87 22.62 3.74 22.74
CA ILE A 87 21.76 4.68 23.47
C ILE A 87 21.41 4.05 24.83
N ASP A 88 21.14 4.89 25.81
CA ASP A 88 20.75 4.46 27.16
C ASP A 88 19.23 4.27 27.28
N GLU A 89 18.79 3.57 28.31
CA GLU A 89 17.36 3.28 28.55
C GLU A 89 16.54 4.58 28.71
N SER A 90 17.09 5.58 29.41
CA SER A 90 16.45 6.88 29.58
C SER A 90 16.33 7.67 28.27
N GLU A 91 17.31 7.57 27.38
CA GLU A 91 17.26 8.20 26.05
C GLU A 91 16.26 7.50 25.14
N PHE A 92 16.21 6.17 25.20
CA PHE A 92 15.22 5.39 24.48
C PHE A 92 13.81 5.80 24.90
N ALA A 93 13.52 5.87 26.20
CA ALA A 93 12.21 6.25 26.70
C ALA A 93 11.78 7.67 26.32
N LYS A 94 12.71 8.62 26.29
CA LYS A 94 12.44 9.99 25.78
C LYS A 94 12.06 9.98 24.30
N LEU A 95 12.77 9.20 23.49
CA LEU A 95 12.55 9.13 22.04
C LEU A 95 11.28 8.35 21.67
N THR A 96 10.85 7.39 22.50
CA THR A 96 9.59 6.64 22.31
C THR A 96 8.42 7.24 23.08
N GLY A 97 8.62 8.30 23.86
CA GLY A 97 7.59 8.91 24.71
C GLY A 97 7.12 8.01 25.86
N THR A 98 7.92 7.00 26.24
CA THR A 98 7.62 6.05 27.32
C THR A 98 8.36 6.41 28.62
N GLU A 99 8.65 7.69 28.84
CA GLU A 99 9.36 8.19 30.03
C GLU A 99 8.66 7.84 31.34
N GLU A 100 7.32 7.75 31.34
CA GLU A 100 6.52 7.41 32.52
C GLU A 100 6.65 5.93 32.94
N LEU A 101 7.14 5.07 32.05
CA LEU A 101 7.27 3.62 32.29
C LEU A 101 8.66 3.21 32.82
N LEU A 102 9.57 4.16 32.99
CA LEU A 102 10.97 3.95 33.34
C LEU A 102 11.28 4.47 34.74
#